data_AF-A0A6P9AF24-F1
#
_entry.id   AF-A0A6P9AF24-F1
#
_cell.length_a   1.000
_cell.length_b   1.000
_cell.length_c   1.000
_cell.angle_alpha   90.00
_cell.angle_beta   90.00
_cell.angle_gamma   90.00
#
_symmetry.space_group_name_H-M   'P 1'
#
loop_
_entity.id
_entity.type
_entity.pdbx_description
1 polymer ?
#
loop_
_entity_poly.entity_id
_entity_poly.type
_entity_poly.pdbx_seq_one_letter_code
_entity_poly.pdbx_strand_id
1 'polypeptide(L)'
;MVSEFVDGWTIAQTLGEGAYGEVKLLLNNSTGEAVAMKIIDLHKHPDARTNVKKEVAIHRLMSNSNVIQFYGQRREGNLEYLFLEYAAGGELFDRIEPDVGMAQWEAQKYFMELISGVEYLHSHGVAHRDLKPENLLLDEHLTLKISDFGMATIFRMNGKERCLEKRCGTLPYVAPEVLMRAYHAEPADIWSCGVILVAMLAGELPWDKPTVDCPEYLAWKDGKSMGVTPWSKLDNMILSLVRKILIPLPSGRYSIQKIKNHRWFQKKLQKNLMSTPDCGRPGLPKRLCSGSDLSPPFGMDDTRLCQSQPDHHFGNGNAMPNDNSVNGLEVERPGFSFSQPAQIEDLLLSSQLNPTQHTQSSTGSQNVFQRLVRRMTRFFVRTNVEDSEKLLCNLMEKLGSSWKVHTPGVITITTVDRRKMQLIFKSSVIDMDGKTLLDFRLSKGCGLEFKRLFLKIRTALGDAVLKGPVMWPIAIATNSVP
;
A
#
# COMPACT_ATOMS: atom_id res chain seq x y z
N MET A 1 26.63 -4.83 12.76
CA MET A 1 27.17 -5.92 13.63
C MET A 1 26.13 -7.03 13.68
N VAL A 2 26.39 -8.18 13.05
CA VAL A 2 25.44 -9.31 12.99
C VAL A 2 25.32 -9.93 14.38
N SER A 3 24.11 -9.95 14.94
CA SER A 3 23.87 -10.53 16.27
C SER A 3 23.25 -11.91 16.12
N GLU A 4 23.82 -12.91 16.78
CA GLU A 4 23.25 -14.26 16.80
C GLU A 4 21.99 -14.26 17.67
N PHE A 5 20.89 -14.79 17.12
CA PHE A 5 19.63 -14.93 17.86
C PHE A 5 19.61 -16.22 18.68
N VAL A 6 19.92 -17.32 18.01
CA VAL A 6 20.17 -18.66 18.58
C VAL A 6 21.20 -19.35 17.69
N ASP A 7 21.82 -20.42 18.18
CA ASP A 7 22.85 -21.17 17.45
C ASP A 7 22.42 -21.46 15.99
N GLY A 8 23.23 -20.99 15.05
CA GLY A 8 23.01 -21.15 13.61
C GLY A 8 22.01 -20.18 12.96
N TRP A 9 21.31 -19.34 13.73
CA TRP A 9 20.39 -18.32 13.23
C TRP A 9 20.82 -16.91 13.64
N THR A 10 21.08 -16.07 12.65
CA THR A 10 21.51 -14.69 12.87
C THR A 10 20.38 -13.71 12.61
N ILE A 11 20.32 -12.66 13.43
CA ILE A 11 19.52 -11.48 13.13
C ILE A 11 20.25 -10.72 12.03
N ALA A 12 19.66 -10.74 10.84
CA ALA A 12 20.15 -9.99 9.70
C ALA A 12 19.70 -8.53 9.81
N GLN A 13 18.41 -8.23 9.63
CA GLN A 13 17.93 -6.84 9.48
C GLN A 13 16.61 -6.57 10.17
N THR A 14 16.33 -5.33 10.58
CA THR A 14 14.95 -4.94 10.90
C THR A 14 14.15 -4.79 9.60
N LEU A 15 13.14 -5.63 9.47
CA LEU A 15 12.14 -5.64 8.41
C LEU A 15 11.13 -4.50 8.61
N GLY A 16 10.45 -4.38 9.73
CA GLY A 16 9.40 -3.36 9.89
C GLY A 16 9.33 -2.84 11.31
N GLU A 17 8.70 -1.69 11.50
CA GLU A 17 8.38 -1.16 12.84
C GLU A 17 6.87 -0.89 12.90
N GLY A 18 6.22 -1.38 13.95
CA GLY A 18 4.78 -1.26 14.15
C GLY A 18 4.42 -0.80 15.57
N ALA A 19 3.11 -0.76 15.85
CA ALA A 19 2.56 -0.24 17.11
C ALA A 19 3.10 -0.94 18.37
N TYR A 20 3.36 -2.23 18.24
CA TYR A 20 3.64 -3.13 19.36
C TYR A 20 5.09 -3.66 19.37
N GLY A 21 5.89 -3.30 18.37
CA GLY A 21 7.28 -3.75 18.26
C GLY A 21 7.80 -3.73 16.82
N GLU A 22 8.81 -4.55 16.55
CA GLU A 22 9.54 -4.57 15.29
C GLU A 22 9.54 -5.96 14.66
N VAL A 23 9.68 -6.03 13.35
CA VAL A 23 9.87 -7.27 12.60
C VAL A 23 11.32 -7.31 12.17
N LYS A 24 12.02 -8.42 12.35
CA LYS A 24 13.40 -8.64 11.92
C LYS A 24 13.52 -9.84 11.00
N LEU A 25 14.53 -9.87 10.15
CA LEU A 25 14.91 -11.00 9.32
C LEU A 25 15.88 -11.88 10.10
N LEU A 26 15.59 -13.16 10.17
CA LEU A 26 16.50 -14.19 10.63
C LEU A 26 17.02 -14.97 9.42
N LEU A 27 18.32 -15.23 9.40
CA LEU A 27 18.96 -16.07 8.41
C LEU A 27 19.59 -17.29 9.08
N ASN A 28 19.35 -18.46 8.52
CA ASN A 28 20.06 -19.67 8.90
C ASN A 28 21.43 -19.69 8.22
N ASN A 29 22.50 -19.70 9.02
CA ASN A 29 23.87 -19.64 8.52
C ASN A 29 24.29 -20.89 7.73
N SER A 30 23.63 -22.03 7.97
CA SER A 30 23.94 -23.31 7.32
C SER A 30 23.09 -23.57 6.08
N THR A 31 21.80 -23.26 6.12
CA THR A 31 20.85 -23.55 5.02
C THR A 31 20.58 -22.35 4.11
N GLY A 32 20.87 -21.13 4.56
CA GLY A 32 20.50 -19.90 3.87
C GLY A 32 19.00 -19.57 3.95
N GLU A 33 18.23 -20.31 4.75
CA GLU A 33 16.79 -20.07 4.94
C GLU A 33 16.54 -18.73 5.62
N ALA A 34 15.45 -18.08 5.21
CA ALA A 34 15.06 -16.75 5.66
C ALA A 34 13.69 -16.79 6.38
N VAL A 35 13.63 -16.17 7.56
CA VAL A 35 12.41 -16.11 8.39
C VAL A 35 12.17 -14.68 8.87
N ALA A 36 10.93 -14.21 8.82
CA ALA A 36 10.55 -12.95 9.45
C ALA A 36 10.17 -13.20 10.92
N MET A 37 10.89 -12.59 11.85
CA MET A 37 10.65 -12.63 13.28
C MET A 37 9.99 -11.33 13.76
N LYS A 38 8.70 -11.36 14.08
CA LYS A 38 7.97 -10.24 14.70
C LYS A 38 8.17 -10.29 16.21
N ILE A 39 8.79 -9.25 16.76
CA ILE A 39 9.08 -9.06 18.19
C ILE A 39 8.03 -8.11 18.76
N ILE A 40 7.39 -8.52 19.86
CA ILE A 40 6.35 -7.74 20.53
C ILE A 40 6.71 -7.55 22.00
N ASP A 41 6.74 -6.29 22.45
CA ASP A 41 7.03 -5.91 23.83
C ASP A 41 5.73 -5.78 24.65
N LEU A 42 5.39 -6.83 25.39
CA LEU A 42 4.16 -6.88 26.19
C LEU A 42 4.22 -5.98 27.43
N HIS A 43 5.41 -5.53 27.86
CA HIS A 43 5.52 -4.62 29.00
C HIS A 43 5.09 -3.22 28.61
N LYS A 44 5.50 -2.75 27.43
CA LYS A 44 5.07 -1.46 26.87
C LYS A 44 3.60 -1.47 26.44
N HIS A 45 3.04 -2.65 26.18
CA HIS A 45 1.68 -2.82 25.67
C HIS A 45 0.94 -3.95 26.40
N PRO A 46 0.53 -3.75 27.67
CA PRO A 46 -0.16 -4.78 28.45
C PRO A 46 -1.48 -5.22 27.78
N ASP A 47 -2.20 -4.28 27.15
CA ASP A 47 -3.42 -4.55 26.39
C ASP A 47 -3.17 -5.40 25.12
N ALA A 48 -1.93 -5.45 24.65
CA ALA A 48 -1.57 -6.25 23.47
C ALA A 48 -1.58 -7.75 23.78
N ARG A 49 -1.41 -8.19 25.04
CA ARG A 49 -1.29 -9.63 25.35
C ARG A 49 -2.49 -10.45 24.84
N THR A 50 -3.70 -9.95 25.04
CA THR A 50 -4.92 -10.65 24.58
C THR A 50 -5.02 -10.62 23.05
N ASN A 51 -4.64 -9.50 22.42
CA ASN A 51 -4.65 -9.36 20.97
C ASN A 51 -3.61 -10.27 20.30
N VAL A 52 -2.40 -10.35 20.85
CA VAL A 52 -1.32 -11.22 20.35
C VAL A 52 -1.70 -12.68 20.47
N LYS A 53 -2.26 -13.11 21.62
CA LYS A 53 -2.76 -14.48 21.77
C LYS A 53 -3.79 -14.84 20.71
N LYS A 54 -4.71 -13.90 20.42
CA LYS A 54 -5.73 -14.07 19.40
C LYS A 54 -5.15 -14.10 17.99
N GLU A 55 -4.23 -13.18 17.68
CA GLU A 55 -3.50 -13.13 16.41
C GLU A 55 -2.80 -14.48 16.15
N VAL A 56 -2.03 -14.98 17.11
CA VAL A 56 -1.32 -16.25 16.98
C VAL A 56 -2.28 -17.43 16.85
N ALA A 57 -3.37 -17.46 17.63
CA ALA A 57 -4.36 -18.53 17.54
C ALA A 57 -5.03 -18.60 16.17
N ILE A 58 -5.34 -17.44 15.57
CA ILE A 58 -5.92 -17.37 14.23
C ILE A 58 -4.87 -17.74 13.18
N HIS A 59 -3.69 -17.12 13.23
CA HIS A 59 -2.66 -17.26 12.19
C HIS A 59 -2.13 -18.69 12.12
N ARG A 60 -1.98 -19.38 13.26
CA ARG A 60 -1.58 -20.80 13.32
C ARG A 60 -2.53 -21.74 12.58
N LEU A 61 -3.81 -21.38 12.45
CA LEU A 61 -4.81 -22.19 11.74
C LEU A 61 -4.81 -21.94 10.23
N MET A 62 -4.10 -20.90 9.76
CA MET A 62 -4.07 -20.53 8.35
C MET A 62 -2.87 -21.20 7.66
N SER A 63 -3.13 -21.81 6.51
CA SER A 63 -2.11 -22.32 5.59
C SER A 63 -2.65 -22.25 4.17
N ASN A 64 -2.18 -21.26 3.41
CA ASN A 64 -2.61 -20.99 2.06
C ASN A 64 -1.50 -20.26 1.29
N SER A 65 -1.39 -20.49 -0.03
CA SER A 65 -0.38 -19.85 -0.87
C SER A 65 -0.43 -18.33 -0.88
N ASN A 66 -1.61 -17.73 -0.64
CA ASN A 66 -1.83 -16.28 -0.61
C ASN A 66 -1.92 -15.72 0.81
N VAL A 67 -1.45 -16.45 1.82
CA VAL A 67 -1.36 -15.99 3.22
C VAL A 67 0.05 -16.25 3.72
N ILE A 68 0.65 -15.30 4.44
CA ILE A 68 1.95 -15.49 5.09
C ILE A 68 1.89 -16.70 6.01
N GLN A 69 2.80 -17.66 5.85
CA GLN A 69 2.83 -18.83 6.72
C GLN A 69 3.32 -18.46 8.13
N PHE A 70 2.65 -19.01 9.15
CA PHE A 70 3.12 -18.96 10.53
C PHE A 70 3.94 -20.22 10.82
N TYR A 71 5.19 -20.06 11.27
CA TYR A 71 6.09 -21.16 11.59
C TYR A 71 6.11 -21.49 13.08
N GLY A 72 5.94 -20.50 13.95
CA GLY A 72 5.95 -20.74 15.39
C GLY A 72 5.97 -19.47 16.22
N GLN A 73 5.94 -19.65 17.54
CA GLN A 73 6.17 -18.57 18.50
C GLN A 73 7.18 -19.01 19.56
N ARG A 74 7.91 -18.04 20.11
CA ARG A 74 8.70 -18.18 21.32
C ARG A 74 8.38 -17.02 22.24
N ARG A 75 8.46 -17.25 23.56
CA ARG A 75 8.30 -16.21 24.56
C ARG A 75 9.51 -16.17 25.47
N GLU A 76 10.01 -14.97 25.74
CA GLU A 76 11.10 -14.74 26.69
C GLU A 76 10.77 -13.54 27.58
N GLY A 77 10.46 -13.81 28.85
CA GLY A 77 9.96 -12.80 29.79
C GLY A 77 8.70 -12.08 29.28
N ASN A 78 8.87 -10.80 28.92
CA ASN A 78 7.81 -9.92 28.39
C ASN A 78 7.88 -9.74 26.86
N LEU A 79 8.82 -10.40 26.18
CA LEU A 79 8.92 -10.38 24.73
C LEU A 79 8.25 -11.62 24.13
N GLU A 80 7.40 -11.40 23.13
CA GLU A 80 6.85 -12.46 22.28
C GLU A 80 7.51 -12.37 20.89
N TYR A 81 7.93 -13.51 20.37
CA TYR A 81 8.57 -13.65 19.07
C TYR A 81 7.69 -14.55 18.20
N LEU A 82 7.23 -14.03 17.07
CA LEU A 82 6.45 -14.78 16.09
C LEU A 82 7.33 -15.01 14.86
N PHE A 83 7.51 -16.26 14.47
CA PHE A 83 8.30 -16.65 13.30
C PHE A 83 7.37 -16.89 12.12
N LEU A 84 7.59 -16.14 11.04
CA LEU A 84 6.72 -16.02 9.88
C LEU A 84 7.50 -16.23 8.58
N GLU A 85 6.78 -16.58 7.52
CA GLU A 85 7.30 -16.58 6.15
C GLU A 85 7.90 -15.22 5.80
N TYR A 86 9.10 -15.24 5.21
CA TYR A 86 9.74 -14.05 4.67
C TYR A 86 9.29 -13.78 3.22
N ALA A 87 8.65 -12.64 3.00
CA ALA A 87 8.16 -12.22 1.70
C ALA A 87 9.16 -11.27 1.02
N ALA A 88 10.12 -11.86 0.29
CA ALA A 88 11.27 -11.14 -0.28
C ALA A 88 10.91 -10.08 -1.34
N GLY A 89 9.74 -10.19 -1.98
CA GLY A 89 9.22 -9.26 -2.96
C GLY A 89 8.73 -7.92 -2.39
N GLY A 90 8.69 -7.80 -1.06
CA GLY A 90 8.34 -6.57 -0.34
C GLY A 90 6.83 -6.33 -0.29
N GLU A 91 6.43 -5.07 -0.14
CA GLU A 91 5.03 -4.68 -0.03
C GLU A 91 4.42 -4.49 -1.42
N LEU A 92 3.15 -4.88 -1.59
CA LEU A 92 2.37 -4.48 -2.76
C LEU A 92 2.24 -2.96 -2.82
N PHE A 93 2.14 -2.31 -1.66
CA PHE A 93 2.13 -0.86 -1.55
C PHE A 93 3.27 -0.23 -2.35
N ASP A 94 4.50 -0.75 -2.27
CA ASP A 94 5.67 -0.25 -2.99
C ASP A 94 5.51 -0.27 -4.51
N ARG A 95 4.68 -1.17 -5.06
CA ARG A 95 4.41 -1.30 -6.51
C ARG A 95 3.39 -0.31 -7.06
N ILE A 96 2.67 0.40 -6.20
CA ILE A 96 1.66 1.37 -6.63
C ILE A 96 2.34 2.74 -6.85
N GLU A 97 2.44 3.19 -8.11
CA GLU A 97 2.93 4.53 -8.41
C GLU A 97 1.86 5.57 -8.03
N PRO A 98 2.18 6.63 -7.27
CA PRO A 98 1.19 7.64 -6.91
C PRO A 98 0.64 8.35 -8.13
N ASP A 99 -0.67 8.62 -8.12
CA ASP A 99 -1.41 9.26 -9.22
C ASP A 99 -1.40 8.50 -10.56
N VAL A 100 -0.73 7.36 -10.66
CA VAL A 100 -0.62 6.56 -11.90
C VAL A 100 -1.13 5.13 -11.70
N GLY A 101 -0.81 4.49 -10.57
CA GLY A 101 -1.12 3.10 -10.29
C GLY A 101 -0.11 2.14 -10.92
N MET A 102 -0.57 0.93 -11.26
CA MET A 102 0.20 -0.10 -11.95
C MET A 102 -0.55 -0.58 -13.19
N ALA A 103 0.14 -1.34 -14.04
CA ALA A 103 -0.46 -1.86 -15.27
C ALA A 103 -1.69 -2.74 -14.95
N GLN A 104 -2.75 -2.62 -15.75
CA GLN A 104 -4.01 -3.33 -15.47
C GLN A 104 -3.86 -4.85 -15.35
N TRP A 105 -2.99 -5.47 -16.16
CA TRP A 105 -2.74 -6.91 -16.11
C TRP A 105 -2.07 -7.33 -14.80
N GLU A 106 -1.19 -6.47 -14.25
CA GLU A 106 -0.52 -6.70 -12.98
C GLU A 106 -1.49 -6.49 -11.81
N ALA A 107 -2.28 -5.41 -11.84
CA ALA A 107 -3.35 -5.17 -10.86
C ALA A 107 -4.38 -6.31 -10.85
N GLN A 108 -4.72 -6.87 -12.03
CA GLN A 108 -5.59 -8.03 -12.13
C GLN A 108 -4.99 -9.26 -11.48
N LYS A 109 -3.70 -9.58 -11.75
CA LYS A 109 -3.01 -10.70 -11.11
C LYS A 109 -3.10 -10.60 -9.58
N TYR A 110 -2.66 -9.48 -9.00
CA TYR A 110 -2.68 -9.30 -7.55
C TYR A 110 -4.10 -9.27 -6.99
N PHE A 111 -5.07 -8.70 -7.71
CA PHE A 111 -6.46 -8.72 -7.27
C PHE A 111 -7.04 -10.15 -7.25
N MET A 112 -6.71 -10.99 -8.22
CA MET A 112 -7.13 -12.40 -8.23
C MET A 112 -6.53 -13.16 -7.06
N GLU A 113 -5.25 -12.96 -6.77
CA GLU A 113 -4.55 -13.57 -5.62
C GLU A 113 -5.09 -13.05 -4.27
N LEU A 114 -5.41 -11.76 -4.18
CA LEU A 114 -6.07 -11.17 -3.02
C LEU A 114 -7.45 -11.81 -2.78
N ILE A 115 -8.28 -11.91 -3.83
CA ILE A 115 -9.61 -12.53 -3.71
C ILE A 115 -9.49 -14.01 -3.33
N SER A 116 -8.51 -14.74 -3.87
CA SER A 116 -8.20 -16.13 -3.48
C SER A 116 -7.85 -16.23 -1.99
N GLY A 117 -6.94 -15.39 -1.48
CA GLY A 117 -6.56 -15.37 -0.07
C GLY A 117 -7.73 -15.00 0.85
N VAL A 118 -8.54 -14.00 0.48
CA VAL A 118 -9.70 -13.58 1.27
C VAL A 118 -10.80 -14.66 1.27
N GLU A 119 -11.03 -15.33 0.13
CA GLU A 119 -11.93 -16.49 0.04
C GLU A 119 -11.50 -17.61 1.00
N TYR A 120 -10.21 -17.90 1.05
CA TYR A 120 -9.64 -18.86 1.99
C TYR A 120 -9.90 -18.46 3.45
N LEU A 121 -9.62 -17.21 3.84
CA LEU A 121 -9.89 -16.71 5.20
C LEU A 121 -11.37 -16.83 5.57
N HIS A 122 -12.25 -16.38 4.67
CA HIS A 122 -13.70 -16.41 4.87
C HIS A 122 -14.23 -17.85 5.00
N SER A 123 -13.69 -18.79 4.20
CA SER A 123 -14.06 -20.22 4.31
C SER A 123 -13.67 -20.84 5.67
N HIS A 124 -12.65 -20.32 6.33
CA HIS A 124 -12.24 -20.71 7.69
C HIS A 124 -12.94 -19.88 8.79
N GLY A 125 -13.91 -19.04 8.40
CA GLY A 125 -14.67 -18.20 9.32
C GLY A 125 -13.87 -17.07 9.94
N VAL A 126 -12.77 -16.67 9.29
CA VAL A 126 -11.87 -15.59 9.72
C VAL A 126 -12.08 -14.37 8.84
N ALA A 127 -12.20 -13.20 9.46
CA ALA A 127 -12.19 -11.92 8.78
C ALA A 127 -10.92 -11.15 9.14
N HIS A 128 -10.30 -10.51 8.14
CA HIS A 128 -9.02 -9.84 8.29
C HIS A 128 -9.18 -8.46 8.93
N ARG A 129 -10.14 -7.65 8.44
CA ARG A 129 -10.55 -6.33 8.98
C ARG A 129 -9.54 -5.18 8.88
N ASP A 130 -8.32 -5.41 8.42
CA ASP A 130 -7.36 -4.36 8.07
C ASP A 130 -6.65 -4.67 6.74
N LEU A 131 -7.42 -5.05 5.72
CA LEU A 131 -6.87 -5.25 4.36
C LEU A 131 -6.51 -3.88 3.76
N LYS A 132 -5.24 -3.72 3.41
CA LYS A 132 -4.65 -2.54 2.76
C LYS A 132 -3.36 -2.94 2.06
N PRO A 133 -2.88 -2.21 1.03
CA PRO A 133 -1.69 -2.56 0.28
C PRO A 133 -0.44 -2.80 1.13
N GLU A 134 -0.33 -2.15 2.28
CA GLU A 134 0.79 -2.30 3.21
C GLU A 134 0.77 -3.66 3.95
N ASN A 135 -0.41 -4.25 4.14
CA ASN A 135 -0.59 -5.60 4.72
C ASN A 135 -0.60 -6.70 3.65
N LEU A 136 -0.35 -6.36 2.39
CA LEU A 136 -0.22 -7.30 1.27
C LEU A 136 1.25 -7.35 0.84
N LEU A 137 1.90 -8.47 1.10
CA LEU A 137 3.30 -8.70 0.76
C LEU A 137 3.42 -9.50 -0.53
N LEU A 138 4.63 -9.57 -1.08
CA LEU A 138 4.97 -10.33 -2.27
C LEU A 138 6.12 -11.28 -1.94
N ASP A 139 6.01 -12.55 -2.30
CA ASP A 139 7.13 -13.49 -2.20
C ASP A 139 8.18 -13.26 -3.31
N GLU A 140 9.20 -14.12 -3.35
CA GLU A 140 10.27 -14.07 -4.36
C GLU A 140 9.77 -14.25 -5.81
N HIS A 141 8.61 -14.89 -5.99
CA HIS A 141 7.97 -15.11 -7.29
C HIS A 141 6.91 -14.06 -7.61
N LEU A 142 6.82 -13.01 -6.79
CA LEU A 142 5.80 -11.97 -6.89
C LEU A 142 4.38 -12.51 -6.75
N THR A 143 4.19 -13.53 -5.91
CA THR A 143 2.87 -14.00 -5.48
C THR A 143 2.45 -13.18 -4.28
N LEU A 144 1.21 -12.69 -4.29
CA LEU A 144 0.65 -11.94 -3.16
C LEU A 144 0.42 -12.83 -1.94
N LYS A 145 0.83 -12.30 -0.78
CA LYS A 145 0.70 -12.89 0.55
C LYS A 145 -0.01 -11.92 1.49
N ILE A 146 -1.18 -12.28 1.99
CA ILE A 146 -1.89 -11.54 3.03
C ILE A 146 -1.13 -11.71 4.35
N SER A 147 -0.86 -10.60 5.03
CA SER A 147 -0.08 -10.55 6.27
C SER A 147 -0.80 -9.73 7.33
N ASP A 148 -0.29 -9.77 8.57
CA ASP A 148 -0.76 -8.99 9.73
C ASP A 148 -2.19 -9.30 10.20
N PHE A 149 -2.29 -10.36 11.00
CA PHE A 149 -3.55 -10.82 11.61
C PHE A 149 -3.89 -10.09 12.93
N GLY A 150 -3.20 -8.99 13.28
CA GLY A 150 -3.40 -8.29 14.55
C GLY A 150 -4.83 -7.77 14.75
N MET A 151 -5.54 -7.47 13.66
CA MET A 151 -6.95 -7.08 13.67
C MET A 151 -7.91 -8.23 13.32
N ALA A 152 -7.42 -9.41 12.99
CA ALA A 152 -8.26 -10.51 12.53
C ALA A 152 -9.22 -11.02 13.62
N THR A 153 -10.30 -11.65 13.20
CA THR A 153 -11.25 -12.27 14.13
C THR A 153 -12.02 -13.43 13.51
N ILE A 154 -12.40 -14.39 14.35
CA ILE A 154 -13.37 -15.42 13.97
C ILE A 154 -14.77 -14.80 13.99
N PHE A 155 -15.46 -14.85 12.85
CA PHE A 155 -16.85 -14.42 12.69
C PHE A 155 -17.81 -15.60 12.42
N ARG A 156 -17.29 -16.75 11.99
CA ARG A 156 -18.07 -17.98 11.75
C ARG A 156 -17.40 -19.15 12.45
N MET A 157 -18.17 -19.91 13.23
CA MET A 157 -17.69 -21.13 13.89
C MET A 157 -18.85 -22.14 13.98
N ASN A 158 -18.60 -23.40 13.62
CA ASN A 158 -19.61 -24.47 13.60
C ASN A 158 -20.87 -24.07 12.81
N GLY A 159 -20.68 -23.42 11.65
CA GLY A 159 -21.77 -22.94 10.79
C GLY A 159 -22.57 -21.75 11.34
N LYS A 160 -22.26 -21.25 12.54
CA LYS A 160 -22.92 -20.07 13.12
C LYS A 160 -22.08 -18.83 12.88
N GLU A 161 -22.70 -17.83 12.27
CA GLU A 161 -22.11 -16.52 12.08
C GLU A 161 -22.51 -15.55 13.19
N ARG A 162 -21.61 -14.64 13.54
CA ARG A 162 -21.88 -13.50 14.42
C ARG A 162 -21.58 -12.19 13.70
N CYS A 163 -22.34 -11.16 14.05
CA CYS A 163 -21.97 -9.80 13.70
C CYS A 163 -20.72 -9.36 14.48
N LEU A 164 -20.01 -8.40 13.90
CA LEU A 164 -18.86 -7.75 14.50
C LEU A 164 -19.25 -6.35 14.95
N GLU A 165 -18.77 -5.92 16.10
CA GLU A 165 -19.14 -4.62 16.69
C GLU A 165 -17.94 -3.67 16.81
N LYS A 166 -16.73 -4.23 16.98
CA LYS A 166 -15.52 -3.44 17.13
C LYS A 166 -15.20 -2.71 15.83
N ARG A 167 -15.21 -1.38 15.87
CA ARG A 167 -14.73 -0.51 14.80
C ARG A 167 -13.21 -0.58 14.74
N CYS A 168 -12.65 -1.02 13.63
CA CYS A 168 -11.21 -1.14 13.44
C CYS A 168 -10.86 -1.11 11.95
N GLY A 169 -9.56 -1.04 11.67
CA GLY A 169 -9.02 -0.96 10.31
C GLY A 169 -8.63 0.46 9.92
N THR A 170 -8.00 0.57 8.75
CA THR A 170 -7.46 1.83 8.23
C THR A 170 -8.53 2.61 7.46
N LEU A 171 -8.88 3.82 7.92
CA LEU A 171 -10.10 4.57 7.55
C LEU A 171 -10.48 4.59 6.04
N PRO A 172 -9.57 4.83 5.08
CA PRO A 172 -9.93 4.84 3.66
C PRO A 172 -10.45 3.49 3.14
N TYR A 173 -9.98 2.39 3.72
CA TYR A 173 -10.27 1.01 3.31
C TYR A 173 -11.42 0.38 4.09
N VAL A 174 -11.84 1.00 5.20
CA VAL A 174 -12.92 0.48 6.04
C VAL A 174 -14.26 0.68 5.34
N ALA A 175 -15.17 -0.29 5.44
CA ALA A 175 -16.51 -0.19 4.87
C ALA A 175 -17.41 0.78 5.67
N PRO A 176 -18.36 1.48 5.04
CA PRO A 176 -19.19 2.48 5.72
C PRO A 176 -19.95 1.91 6.92
N GLU A 177 -20.44 0.67 6.83
CA GLU A 177 -21.18 0.00 7.90
C GLU A 177 -20.35 -0.22 9.18
N VAL A 178 -19.03 -0.40 9.05
CA VAL A 178 -18.11 -0.61 10.18
C VAL A 178 -18.03 0.64 11.06
N LEU A 179 -18.24 1.83 10.48
CA LEU A 179 -18.21 3.10 11.20
C LEU A 179 -19.53 3.40 11.93
N MET A 180 -20.59 2.64 11.65
CA MET A 180 -21.94 2.92 12.15
C MET A 180 -22.34 1.97 13.28
N ARG A 181 -22.45 0.67 13.00
CA ARG A 181 -23.15 -0.31 13.85
C ARG A 181 -22.51 -1.70 13.73
N ALA A 182 -23.12 -2.68 14.38
CA ALA A 182 -22.78 -4.09 14.17
C ALA A 182 -22.87 -4.46 12.67
N TYR A 183 -21.87 -5.15 12.16
CA TYR A 183 -21.69 -5.40 10.72
C TYR A 183 -21.32 -6.85 10.42
N HIS A 184 -21.60 -7.28 9.19
CA HIS A 184 -21.17 -8.58 8.67
C HIS A 184 -19.72 -8.50 8.18
N ALA A 185 -18.95 -9.54 8.46
CA ALA A 185 -17.51 -9.52 8.25
C ALA A 185 -17.12 -9.62 6.76
N GLU A 186 -17.72 -10.55 6.01
CA GLU A 186 -17.33 -10.80 4.62
C GLU A 186 -17.55 -9.59 3.70
N PRO A 187 -18.72 -8.91 3.73
CA PRO A 187 -18.92 -7.71 2.91
C PRO A 187 -17.89 -6.62 3.24
N ALA A 188 -17.51 -6.45 4.51
CA ALA A 188 -16.58 -5.42 4.93
C ALA A 188 -15.17 -5.65 4.36
N ASP A 189 -14.65 -6.89 4.40
CA ASP A 189 -13.37 -7.22 3.77
C ASP A 189 -13.44 -7.07 2.23
N ILE A 190 -14.57 -7.42 1.61
CA ILE A 190 -14.79 -7.24 0.15
C ILE A 190 -14.75 -5.75 -0.23
N TRP A 191 -15.29 -4.86 0.60
CA TRP A 191 -15.18 -3.41 0.39
C TRP A 191 -13.72 -2.97 0.37
N SER A 192 -12.92 -3.40 1.35
CA SER A 192 -11.50 -3.10 1.41
C SER A 192 -10.76 -3.59 0.15
N CYS A 193 -11.10 -4.78 -0.35
CA CYS A 193 -10.57 -5.28 -1.63
C CYS A 193 -10.90 -4.35 -2.81
N GLY A 194 -12.12 -3.81 -2.87
CA GLY A 194 -12.51 -2.84 -3.89
C GLY A 194 -11.70 -1.54 -3.84
N VAL A 195 -11.45 -1.01 -2.64
CA VAL A 195 -10.61 0.18 -2.45
C VAL A 195 -9.16 -0.11 -2.86
N ILE A 196 -8.63 -1.29 -2.52
CA ILE A 196 -7.29 -1.74 -2.94
C ILE A 196 -7.20 -1.82 -4.46
N LEU A 197 -8.21 -2.36 -5.15
CA LEU A 197 -8.24 -2.41 -6.62
C LEU A 197 -8.17 -1.01 -7.25
N VAL A 198 -8.93 -0.06 -6.72
CA VAL A 198 -8.87 1.35 -7.17
C VAL A 198 -7.49 1.92 -6.92
N ALA A 199 -6.90 1.71 -5.74
CA ALA A 199 -5.57 2.19 -5.42
C ALA A 199 -4.50 1.62 -6.35
N MET A 200 -4.55 0.31 -6.64
CA MET A 200 -3.63 -0.34 -7.59
C MET A 200 -3.74 0.26 -8.99
N LEU A 201 -4.94 0.54 -9.46
CA LEU A 201 -5.15 0.99 -10.84
C LEU A 201 -4.96 2.50 -11.05
N ALA A 202 -5.29 3.32 -10.06
CA ALA A 202 -5.27 4.77 -10.18
C ALA A 202 -4.10 5.44 -9.44
N GLY A 203 -3.46 4.75 -8.49
CA GLY A 203 -2.39 5.34 -7.67
C GLY A 203 -2.90 6.34 -6.62
N GLU A 204 -4.19 6.33 -6.34
CA GLU A 204 -4.88 7.26 -5.44
C GLU A 204 -6.04 6.55 -4.74
N LEU A 205 -6.37 7.03 -3.55
CA LEU A 205 -7.52 6.53 -2.80
C LEU A 205 -8.79 7.26 -3.26
N PRO A 206 -9.94 6.58 -3.28
CA PRO A 206 -11.20 7.17 -3.70
C PRO A 206 -11.78 8.19 -2.71
N TRP A 207 -11.36 8.15 -1.44
CA TRP A 207 -11.81 8.99 -0.34
C TRP A 207 -10.92 8.80 0.89
N ASP A 208 -11.06 9.67 1.89
CA ASP A 208 -10.37 9.56 3.18
C ASP A 208 -11.06 8.58 4.13
N LYS A 209 -12.39 8.58 4.07
CA LYS A 209 -13.29 7.72 4.84
C LYS A 209 -14.66 7.72 4.18
N PRO A 210 -15.38 6.60 4.17
CA PRO A 210 -16.70 6.54 3.54
C PRO A 210 -17.81 7.02 4.48
N THR A 211 -17.78 8.32 4.81
CA THR A 211 -18.76 8.98 5.68
C THR A 211 -19.40 10.19 5.00
N VAL A 212 -20.54 10.64 5.54
CA VAL A 212 -21.32 11.75 4.92
C VAL A 212 -20.61 13.10 4.94
N ASP A 213 -19.58 13.26 5.75
CA ASP A 213 -18.72 14.45 5.79
C ASP A 213 -17.54 14.39 4.81
N CYS A 214 -17.39 13.30 4.03
CA CYS A 214 -16.41 13.19 2.96
C CYS A 214 -17.08 13.47 1.59
N PRO A 215 -16.80 14.62 0.95
CA PRO A 215 -17.41 15.01 -0.31
C PRO A 215 -17.19 13.99 -1.44
N GLU A 216 -16.02 13.37 -1.50
CA GLU A 216 -15.64 12.38 -2.50
C GLU A 216 -16.50 11.11 -2.39
N TYR A 217 -16.73 10.65 -1.15
CA TYR A 217 -17.62 9.52 -0.89
C TYR A 217 -19.09 9.85 -1.19
N LEU A 218 -19.55 11.04 -0.83
CA LEU A 218 -20.90 11.49 -1.20
C LEU A 218 -21.09 11.55 -2.72
N ALA A 219 -20.13 12.10 -3.45
CA ALA A 219 -20.16 12.13 -4.90
C ALA A 219 -20.21 10.73 -5.52
N TRP A 220 -19.49 9.76 -4.95
CA TRP A 220 -19.57 8.36 -5.36
C TRP A 220 -20.96 7.77 -5.10
N LYS A 221 -21.48 7.96 -3.87
CA LYS A 221 -22.80 7.47 -3.45
C LYS A 221 -23.93 8.03 -4.33
N ASP A 222 -23.83 9.30 -4.75
CA ASP A 222 -24.80 9.98 -5.59
C ASP A 222 -24.60 9.72 -7.09
N GLY A 223 -23.58 8.95 -7.49
CA GLY A 223 -23.26 8.67 -8.89
C GLY A 223 -22.64 9.84 -9.66
N LYS A 224 -22.19 10.89 -8.96
CA LYS A 224 -21.63 12.13 -9.54
C LYS A 224 -20.09 12.11 -9.68
N SER A 225 -19.44 11.00 -9.35
CA SER A 225 -17.97 10.93 -9.29
C SER A 225 -17.28 10.55 -10.59
N MET A 226 -18.01 10.19 -11.66
CA MET A 226 -17.40 9.53 -12.84
C MET A 226 -16.46 10.43 -13.66
N GLY A 227 -16.64 11.75 -13.59
CA GLY A 227 -15.78 12.72 -14.26
C GLY A 227 -14.51 13.10 -13.49
N VAL A 228 -14.36 12.63 -12.25
CA VAL A 228 -13.24 13.00 -11.36
C VAL A 228 -12.38 11.80 -11.04
N THR A 229 -11.12 12.06 -10.68
CA THR A 229 -10.20 11.03 -10.21
C THR A 229 -10.64 10.47 -8.85
N PRO A 230 -10.36 9.19 -8.54
CA PRO A 230 -9.65 8.21 -9.37
C PRO A 230 -10.52 7.57 -10.47
N TRP A 231 -11.83 7.80 -10.48
CA TRP A 231 -12.79 7.07 -11.33
C TRP A 231 -12.59 7.31 -12.82
N SER A 232 -12.23 8.52 -13.21
CA SER A 232 -11.97 8.89 -14.61
C SER A 232 -10.76 8.17 -15.23
N LYS A 233 -9.88 7.57 -14.41
CA LYS A 233 -8.71 6.79 -14.87
C LYS A 233 -9.04 5.32 -15.14
N LEU A 234 -10.22 4.85 -14.71
CA LEU A 234 -10.61 3.45 -14.81
C LEU A 234 -11.44 3.22 -16.07
N ASP A 235 -11.19 2.11 -16.76
CA ASP A 235 -12.02 1.74 -17.90
C ASP A 235 -13.42 1.29 -17.48
N ASN A 236 -14.36 1.26 -18.44
CA ASN A 236 -15.75 0.91 -18.18
C ASN A 236 -15.96 -0.49 -17.60
N MET A 237 -15.07 -1.44 -17.90
CA MET A 237 -15.16 -2.82 -17.45
C MET A 237 -14.65 -2.99 -16.01
N ILE A 238 -13.67 -2.20 -15.61
CA ILE A 238 -13.25 -2.07 -14.21
C ILE A 238 -14.33 -1.33 -13.42
N LEU A 239 -14.83 -0.19 -13.95
CA LEU A 239 -15.87 0.60 -13.29
C LEU A 239 -17.14 -0.21 -13.04
N SER A 240 -17.54 -1.09 -13.96
CA SER A 240 -18.70 -1.96 -13.76
C SER A 240 -18.51 -2.97 -12.61
N LEU A 241 -17.28 -3.46 -12.39
CA LEU A 241 -16.94 -4.29 -11.23
C LEU A 241 -16.93 -3.47 -9.94
N VAL A 242 -16.16 -2.39 -9.93
CA VAL A 242 -15.93 -1.55 -8.74
C VAL A 242 -17.24 -0.96 -8.22
N ARG A 243 -18.15 -0.53 -9.11
CA ARG A 243 -19.51 -0.08 -8.73
C ARG A 243 -20.34 -1.13 -8.00
N LYS A 244 -20.03 -2.43 -8.18
CA LYS A 244 -20.74 -3.54 -7.53
C LYS A 244 -20.06 -3.99 -6.23
N ILE A 245 -18.75 -3.74 -6.10
CA ILE A 245 -17.98 -3.99 -4.87
C ILE A 245 -18.14 -2.82 -3.88
N LEU A 246 -18.11 -1.58 -4.35
CA LEU A 246 -18.18 -0.37 -3.51
C LEU A 246 -19.60 0.16 -3.36
N ILE A 247 -20.59 -0.75 -3.22
CA ILE A 247 -21.97 -0.38 -2.87
C ILE A 247 -22.03 -0.09 -1.36
N PRO A 248 -22.58 1.06 -0.92
CA PRO A 248 -22.70 1.40 0.49
C PRO A 248 -23.51 0.39 1.30
N LEU A 249 -24.57 -0.15 0.71
CA LEU A 249 -25.41 -1.18 1.35
C LEU A 249 -24.73 -2.57 1.25
N PRO A 250 -24.41 -3.24 2.37
CA PRO A 250 -23.64 -4.49 2.34
C PRO A 250 -24.36 -5.63 1.62
N SER A 251 -25.69 -5.71 1.72
CA SER A 251 -26.49 -6.76 1.06
C SER A 251 -26.54 -6.62 -0.46
N GLY A 252 -26.30 -5.43 -0.99
CA GLY A 252 -26.21 -5.19 -2.44
C GLY A 252 -24.83 -5.48 -3.01
N ARG A 253 -23.81 -5.62 -2.16
CA ARG A 253 -22.41 -5.82 -2.54
C ARG A 253 -22.22 -7.18 -3.21
N TYR A 254 -21.33 -7.24 -4.19
CA TYR A 254 -20.94 -8.53 -4.77
C TYR A 254 -20.29 -9.44 -3.72
N SER A 255 -20.69 -10.71 -3.72
CA SER A 255 -19.92 -11.77 -3.05
C SER A 255 -18.67 -12.13 -3.86
N ILE A 256 -17.72 -12.82 -3.23
CA ILE A 256 -16.52 -13.33 -3.91
C ILE A 256 -16.88 -14.13 -5.17
N GLN A 257 -17.90 -14.99 -5.11
CA GLN A 257 -18.33 -15.75 -6.28
C GLN A 257 -18.82 -14.83 -7.42
N LYS A 258 -19.55 -13.76 -7.11
CA LYS A 258 -19.99 -12.78 -8.12
C LYS A 258 -18.80 -11.99 -8.69
N ILE A 259 -17.79 -11.69 -7.88
CA ILE A 259 -16.54 -11.06 -8.33
C ILE A 259 -15.80 -11.98 -9.32
N LYS A 260 -15.61 -13.26 -8.95
CA LYS A 260 -14.92 -14.27 -9.79
C LYS A 260 -15.64 -14.52 -11.12
N ASN A 261 -16.97 -14.38 -11.14
CA ASN A 261 -17.78 -14.50 -12.34
C ASN A 261 -17.84 -13.21 -13.19
N HIS A 262 -17.27 -12.11 -12.72
CA HIS A 262 -17.31 -10.86 -13.47
C HIS A 262 -16.39 -10.92 -14.70
N ARG A 263 -16.83 -10.32 -15.82
CA ARG A 263 -16.09 -10.32 -17.09
C ARG A 263 -14.65 -9.83 -16.95
N TRP A 264 -14.44 -8.78 -16.15
CA TRP A 264 -13.10 -8.25 -15.87
C TRP A 264 -12.22 -9.29 -15.17
N PHE A 265 -12.75 -10.07 -14.22
CA PHE A 265 -11.98 -11.06 -13.47
C PHE A 265 -11.60 -12.27 -14.33
N GLN A 266 -12.50 -12.68 -15.24
CA GLN A 266 -12.30 -13.85 -16.10
C GLN A 266 -11.42 -13.57 -17.33
N LYS A 267 -11.39 -12.31 -17.80
CA LYS A 267 -10.61 -11.94 -18.99
C LYS A 267 -9.12 -12.06 -18.67
N LYS A 268 -8.39 -12.95 -19.36
CA LYS A 268 -6.93 -12.99 -19.26
C LYS A 268 -6.33 -11.71 -19.86
N LEU A 269 -5.88 -10.78 -19.02
CA LEU A 269 -5.09 -9.65 -19.47
C LEU A 269 -3.64 -10.12 -19.65
N GLN A 270 -3.11 -9.97 -20.85
CA GLN A 270 -1.72 -10.29 -21.14
C GLN A 270 -0.86 -9.06 -20.88
N LYS A 271 0.39 -9.31 -20.45
CA LYS A 271 1.43 -8.30 -20.52
C LYS A 271 1.66 -8.00 -22.00
N ASN A 272 1.05 -6.95 -22.52
CA ASN A 272 1.32 -6.50 -23.88
C ASN A 272 2.80 -6.14 -23.97
N LEU A 273 3.62 -7.04 -24.51
CA LEU A 273 4.91 -6.67 -25.04
C LEU A 273 4.64 -5.98 -26.38
N MET A 274 4.85 -4.65 -26.40
CA MET A 274 5.02 -3.77 -27.56
C MET A 274 3.78 -3.11 -28.20
N SER A 275 3.89 -1.78 -28.32
CA SER A 275 3.73 -1.09 -29.61
C SER A 275 4.65 0.13 -29.61
N THR A 276 5.87 -0.04 -30.14
CA THR A 276 6.70 1.05 -30.61
C THR A 276 5.92 1.86 -31.65
N PRO A 277 5.91 3.20 -31.63
CA PRO A 277 5.40 3.96 -32.75
C PRO A 277 6.37 3.78 -33.91
N ASP A 278 5.94 3.06 -34.93
CA ASP A 278 6.65 2.99 -36.20
C ASP A 278 6.67 4.40 -36.80
N CYS A 279 7.87 4.98 -36.85
CA CYS A 279 8.11 6.30 -37.42
C CYS A 279 8.27 6.10 -38.93
N GLY A 280 7.17 6.18 -39.69
CA GLY A 280 7.20 5.79 -41.11
C GLY A 280 6.03 6.26 -41.98
N ARG A 281 5.94 7.57 -42.24
CA ARG A 281 5.27 8.29 -43.36
C ARG A 281 3.73 8.48 -43.35
N PRO A 282 3.24 9.64 -43.85
CA PRO A 282 1.83 10.04 -43.77
C PRO A 282 1.03 9.52 -44.98
N GLY A 283 -0.06 8.81 -44.71
CA GLY A 283 -1.04 8.37 -45.72
C GLY A 283 -2.46 8.55 -45.20
N LEU A 284 -3.26 9.30 -45.95
CA LEU A 284 -4.62 9.76 -45.66
C LEU A 284 -5.63 8.68 -45.19
N PRO A 285 -6.69 9.07 -44.46
CA PRO A 285 -7.69 8.14 -43.94
C PRO A 285 -8.68 7.70 -45.02
N LYS A 286 -8.79 6.41 -45.29
CA LYS A 286 -9.94 5.84 -46.01
C LYS A 286 -11.01 5.42 -45.01
N ARG A 287 -11.97 6.32 -44.78
CA ARG A 287 -13.33 5.95 -44.34
C ARG A 287 -14.00 5.21 -45.50
N LEU A 288 -14.50 4.00 -45.27
CA LEU A 288 -15.56 3.42 -46.09
C LEU A 288 -16.87 3.69 -45.36
N CYS A 289 -17.67 4.62 -45.90
CA CYS A 289 -19.09 4.73 -45.60
C CYS A 289 -19.86 4.03 -46.72
N SER A 290 -20.79 3.14 -46.38
CA SER A 290 -21.93 2.80 -47.24
C SER A 290 -23.11 3.67 -46.80
N GLY A 291 -23.59 4.53 -47.70
CA GLY A 291 -24.70 5.45 -47.45
C GLY A 291 -26.01 5.02 -48.10
N SER A 292 -27.09 5.57 -47.56
CA SER A 292 -28.43 5.82 -48.12
C SER A 292 -29.27 6.31 -46.93
N ASP A 293 -30.02 7.42 -46.90
CA ASP A 293 -30.47 8.36 -47.91
C ASP A 293 -31.11 9.60 -47.21
N LEU A 294 -31.01 10.76 -47.87
CA LEU A 294 -31.92 11.93 -47.88
C LEU A 294 -32.10 12.86 -46.64
N SER A 295 -31.82 14.15 -46.87
CA SER A 295 -32.05 15.35 -46.03
C SER A 295 -33.24 16.19 -46.59
N PRO A 296 -33.58 17.46 -46.18
CA PRO A 296 -33.34 18.30 -44.97
C PRO A 296 -34.61 19.19 -44.63
N PRO A 297 -34.56 20.47 -44.15
CA PRO A 297 -33.89 21.16 -43.01
C PRO A 297 -34.86 22.00 -42.13
N PHE A 298 -34.36 22.63 -41.04
CA PHE A 298 -34.68 23.97 -40.46
C PHE A 298 -34.10 23.98 -39.02
N GLY A 299 -33.40 24.97 -38.46
CA GLY A 299 -32.96 26.34 -38.80
C GLY A 299 -32.06 26.87 -37.66
N MET A 300 -31.44 28.04 -37.89
CA MET A 300 -30.59 28.88 -37.01
C MET A 300 -31.19 29.11 -35.60
N ASP A 301 -30.52 29.55 -34.53
CA ASP A 301 -29.65 30.73 -34.43
C ASP A 301 -29.02 30.87 -33.01
N ASP A 302 -28.16 31.89 -32.94
CA ASP A 302 -27.21 32.45 -31.98
C ASP A 302 -27.53 32.71 -30.47
N THR A 303 -26.41 32.88 -29.73
CA THR A 303 -26.14 33.87 -28.64
C THR A 303 -26.66 33.79 -27.17
N ARG A 304 -25.65 33.89 -26.27
CA ARG A 304 -25.45 34.83 -25.12
C ARG A 304 -26.25 34.74 -23.80
N LEU A 305 -25.46 34.68 -22.72
CA LEU A 305 -25.44 35.51 -21.48
C LEU A 305 -26.77 35.82 -20.74
N CYS A 306 -26.85 35.46 -19.44
CA CYS A 306 -26.77 36.41 -18.30
C CYS A 306 -27.33 35.84 -16.97
N GLN A 307 -26.54 36.09 -15.91
CA GLN A 307 -26.83 36.48 -14.52
C GLN A 307 -28.27 36.35 -13.94
N SER A 308 -28.33 35.89 -12.69
CA SER A 308 -29.23 36.44 -11.66
C SER A 308 -28.75 36.14 -10.22
N GLN A 309 -28.32 37.19 -9.51
CA GLN A 309 -28.65 37.49 -8.11
C GLN A 309 -29.56 38.75 -8.15
N PRO A 310 -30.45 39.02 -7.17
CA PRO A 310 -30.15 39.62 -5.84
C PRO A 310 -31.03 39.00 -4.71
N ASP A 311 -31.05 39.34 -3.40
CA ASP A 311 -30.41 40.36 -2.55
C ASP A 311 -30.53 39.99 -1.04
N HIS A 312 -29.83 40.77 -0.21
CA HIS A 312 -29.63 40.78 1.24
C HIS A 312 -30.87 40.99 2.16
N HIS A 313 -30.81 40.50 3.42
CA HIS A 313 -30.86 41.36 4.64
C HIS A 313 -30.67 40.62 6.00
N PHE A 314 -30.35 41.45 7.00
CA PHE A 314 -29.64 41.26 8.28
C PHE A 314 -30.35 40.54 9.43
N GLY A 315 -29.55 40.03 10.40
CA GLY A 315 -29.98 39.74 11.77
C GLY A 315 -28.81 39.33 12.69
N ASN A 316 -28.43 40.23 13.60
CA ASN A 316 -27.30 40.17 14.53
C ASN A 316 -27.67 39.47 15.85
N GLY A 317 -26.73 38.82 16.58
CA GLY A 317 -26.96 38.44 17.98
C GLY A 317 -26.02 37.37 18.58
N ASN A 318 -25.21 37.77 19.57
CA ASN A 318 -24.22 36.97 20.30
C ASN A 318 -24.80 36.10 21.45
N ALA A 319 -24.17 34.93 21.63
CA ALA A 319 -23.69 34.25 22.87
C ALA A 319 -24.62 33.76 24.02
N MET A 320 -24.71 32.40 24.14
CA MET A 320 -24.41 31.47 25.28
C MET A 320 -25.18 31.54 26.63
N PRO A 321 -25.16 30.51 27.54
CA PRO A 321 -24.60 29.13 27.48
C PRO A 321 -25.53 27.99 28.04
N ASN A 322 -24.95 26.77 28.15
CA ASN A 322 -25.32 25.55 28.93
C ASN A 322 -26.23 24.52 28.24
N ASP A 323 -26.15 23.22 28.52
CA ASP A 323 -25.11 22.28 28.99
C ASP A 323 -25.81 20.91 28.83
N ASN A 324 -25.15 19.92 28.21
CA ASN A 324 -25.32 18.51 28.54
C ASN A 324 -24.47 17.64 27.61
N SER A 325 -23.45 17.06 28.25
CA SER A 325 -22.72 15.85 27.91
C SER A 325 -23.54 14.78 27.18
N VAL A 326 -22.90 14.04 26.27
CA VAL A 326 -22.71 12.57 26.34
C VAL A 326 -21.99 12.05 25.08
N ASN A 327 -20.97 11.22 25.32
CA ASN A 327 -20.20 10.36 24.41
C ASN A 327 -19.14 11.00 23.52
N GLY A 328 -17.97 11.22 24.13
CA GLY A 328 -16.71 11.34 23.43
C GLY A 328 -16.43 10.09 22.59
N LEU A 329 -16.22 10.30 21.28
CA LEU A 329 -15.62 9.32 20.41
C LEU A 329 -14.13 9.21 20.74
N GLU A 330 -13.77 8.26 21.60
CA GLU A 330 -12.41 7.75 21.63
C GLU A 330 -12.20 6.88 20.38
N VAL A 331 -11.73 7.53 19.31
CA VAL A 331 -11.13 6.83 18.17
C VAL A 331 -9.78 6.30 18.65
N GLU A 332 -9.76 5.04 19.08
CA GLU A 332 -8.51 4.33 19.33
C GLU A 332 -7.61 4.39 18.08
N ARG A 333 -6.30 4.52 18.35
CA ARG A 333 -5.21 4.92 17.46
C ARG A 333 -5.28 4.34 16.03
N PRO A 334 -4.93 5.13 14.98
CA PRO A 334 -4.85 4.61 13.62
C PRO A 334 -3.88 3.42 13.56
N GLY A 335 -4.34 2.32 12.94
CA GLY A 335 -3.60 1.06 12.85
C GLY A 335 -2.24 1.24 12.18
N PHE A 336 -1.18 0.96 12.92
CA PHE A 336 0.18 0.91 12.39
C PHE A 336 0.33 -0.34 11.50
N SER A 337 1.05 -0.20 10.39
CA SER A 337 1.35 -1.28 9.45
C SER A 337 2.61 -2.05 9.90
N PHE A 338 2.64 -3.38 9.75
CA PHE A 338 3.79 -4.25 10.08
C PHE A 338 4.66 -4.58 8.86
N SER A 339 4.93 -3.60 8.01
CA SER A 339 5.42 -3.86 6.67
C SER A 339 6.95 -3.66 6.54
N GLN A 340 7.61 -4.50 5.73
CA GLN A 340 9.05 -4.89 5.81
C GLN A 340 10.04 -3.85 5.18
N PRO A 341 11.39 -4.09 4.95
CA PRO A 341 12.63 -3.45 5.53
C PRO A 341 12.68 -2.04 6.15
N ALA A 342 13.66 -1.79 7.06
CA ALA A 342 13.96 -0.54 7.83
C ALA A 342 15.38 0.16 7.68
N GLN A 343 16.52 -0.54 7.47
CA GLN A 343 17.86 0.06 7.20
C GLN A 343 18.84 -0.90 6.45
N ILE A 344 20.10 -0.47 6.19
CA ILE A 344 20.90 -0.78 4.97
C ILE A 344 22.12 -1.71 5.08
N GLU A 345 22.70 -1.99 6.25
CA GLU A 345 23.88 -2.90 6.33
C GLU A 345 23.56 -4.35 5.91
N ASP A 346 22.27 -4.67 5.80
CA ASP A 346 21.74 -6.02 5.83
C ASP A 346 20.92 -6.40 4.58
N LEU A 347 21.07 -5.62 3.51
CA LEU A 347 20.47 -5.89 2.20
C LEU A 347 21.38 -6.75 1.30
N LEU A 348 22.45 -7.32 1.86
CA LEU A 348 23.42 -8.15 1.15
C LEU A 348 23.06 -9.64 1.28
N LEU A 349 22.23 -10.20 0.41
CA LEU A 349 22.24 -11.60 -0.10
C LEU A 349 20.87 -12.06 -0.60
N SER A 350 20.73 -12.22 -1.92
CA SER A 350 19.95 -13.32 -2.51
C SER A 350 20.93 -14.35 -3.12
N SER A 351 20.61 -15.61 -2.80
CA SER A 351 21.08 -16.92 -3.26
C SER A 351 22.10 -17.02 -4.42
N GLN A 352 23.23 -17.65 -4.13
CA GLN A 352 23.80 -18.65 -5.05
C GLN A 352 23.23 -20.01 -4.66
N LEU A 353 22.52 -20.69 -5.56
CA LEU A 353 22.63 -22.14 -5.78
C LEU A 353 22.07 -22.47 -7.18
N ASN A 354 22.97 -22.63 -8.15
CA ASN A 354 22.82 -23.58 -9.24
C ASN A 354 24.03 -24.53 -9.15
N PRO A 355 23.87 -25.81 -8.80
CA PRO A 355 24.97 -26.76 -8.80
C PRO A 355 25.02 -27.45 -10.16
N THR A 356 25.84 -26.96 -11.10
CA THR A 356 26.47 -27.82 -12.11
C THR A 356 27.63 -27.11 -12.81
N GLN A 357 28.77 -27.80 -12.83
CA GLN A 357 30.01 -27.58 -13.59
C GLN A 357 31.03 -26.58 -13.01
N HIS A 358 32.03 -27.17 -12.34
CA HIS A 358 33.34 -26.59 -12.11
C HIS A 358 34.07 -26.33 -13.43
N THR A 359 34.56 -25.10 -13.62
CA THR A 359 35.91 -24.83 -14.13
C THR A 359 36.40 -23.48 -13.61
N GLN A 360 37.69 -23.42 -13.32
CA GLN A 360 38.42 -22.36 -12.63
C GLN A 360 38.43 -21.03 -13.39
N SER A 361 38.29 -19.91 -12.67
CA SER A 361 39.17 -18.73 -12.70
C SER A 361 38.45 -17.38 -12.49
N SER A 362 39.19 -16.47 -11.85
CA SER A 362 39.02 -15.01 -11.75
C SER A 362 38.16 -14.43 -10.61
N THR A 363 38.90 -13.86 -9.66
CA THR A 363 38.56 -12.79 -8.73
C THR A 363 37.72 -11.69 -9.37
N GLY A 364 36.45 -11.59 -8.97
CA GLY A 364 35.58 -10.46 -9.27
C GLY A 364 34.83 -10.05 -8.02
N SER A 365 35.12 -8.85 -7.51
CA SER A 365 34.33 -8.17 -6.47
C SER A 365 32.85 -8.18 -6.89
N GLN A 366 32.05 -8.99 -6.20
CA GLN A 366 30.61 -9.09 -6.40
C GLN A 366 29.96 -7.80 -5.86
N ASN A 367 29.44 -6.97 -6.77
CA ASN A 367 28.86 -5.67 -6.44
C ASN A 367 27.64 -5.79 -5.48
N VAL A 368 27.78 -5.19 -4.29
CA VAL A 368 26.74 -4.97 -3.25
C VAL A 368 25.41 -4.47 -3.83
N PHE A 369 25.47 -3.73 -4.94
CA PHE A 369 24.34 -3.09 -5.63
C PHE A 369 23.26 -4.04 -6.16
N GLN A 370 23.57 -5.30 -6.46
CA GLN A 370 22.59 -6.23 -7.06
C GLN A 370 21.64 -6.90 -6.05
N ARG A 371 21.79 -6.63 -4.74
CA ARG A 371 21.17 -7.42 -3.66
C ARG A 371 20.05 -6.72 -2.88
N LEU A 372 19.79 -5.43 -3.15
CA LEU A 372 18.76 -4.64 -2.48
C LEU A 372 17.34 -5.12 -2.86
N VAL A 373 16.48 -5.36 -1.85
CA VAL A 373 15.02 -5.49 -2.07
C VAL A 373 14.52 -4.26 -2.81
N ARG A 374 13.81 -4.48 -3.93
CA ARG A 374 13.32 -3.41 -4.82
C ARG A 374 12.33 -2.53 -4.08
N ARG A 375 12.68 -1.24 -3.89
CA ARG A 375 11.84 -0.28 -3.16
C ARG A 375 11.89 1.10 -3.76
N MET A 376 10.71 1.67 -3.94
CA MET A 376 10.55 2.95 -4.62
C MET A 376 10.97 4.14 -3.74
N THR A 377 11.00 3.98 -2.42
CA THR A 377 11.25 5.06 -1.44
C THR A 377 12.72 5.23 -1.06
N ARG A 378 13.64 4.90 -1.98
CA ARG A 378 15.09 4.97 -1.80
C ARG A 378 15.78 5.61 -3.00
N PHE A 379 16.86 6.34 -2.76
CA PHE A 379 17.76 6.80 -3.83
C PHE A 379 19.15 7.15 -3.31
N PHE A 380 20.15 7.02 -4.18
CA PHE A 380 21.54 7.34 -3.86
C PHE A 380 21.86 8.82 -4.12
N VAL A 381 22.74 9.37 -3.30
CA VAL A 381 23.28 10.73 -3.41
C VAL A 381 24.81 10.73 -3.42
N ARG A 382 25.39 11.78 -4.01
CA ARG A 382 26.84 11.99 -4.17
C ARG A 382 27.52 12.50 -2.90
N THR A 383 26.75 13.11 -2.01
CA THR A 383 27.20 13.71 -0.76
C THR A 383 27.51 12.62 0.27
N ASN A 384 28.41 12.89 1.22
CA ASN A 384 28.65 12.00 2.37
C ASN A 384 27.45 12.01 3.33
N VAL A 385 27.46 11.17 4.38
CA VAL A 385 26.35 11.05 5.34
C VAL A 385 26.01 12.40 6.00
N GLU A 386 27.01 13.12 6.52
CA GLU A 386 26.80 14.38 7.24
C GLU A 386 26.21 15.49 6.34
N ASP A 387 26.75 15.63 5.13
CA ASP A 387 26.26 16.61 4.16
C ASP A 387 24.86 16.25 3.66
N SER A 388 24.58 14.95 3.49
CA SER A 388 23.25 14.46 3.10
C SER A 388 22.21 14.71 4.18
N GLU A 389 22.56 14.53 5.45
CA GLU A 389 21.69 14.88 6.59
C GLU A 389 21.38 16.38 6.61
N LYS A 390 22.41 17.23 6.52
CA LYS A 390 22.22 18.70 6.50
C LYS A 390 21.33 19.13 5.33
N LEU A 391 21.60 18.60 4.14
CA LEU A 391 20.83 18.86 2.93
C LEU A 391 19.37 18.44 3.08
N LEU A 392 19.12 17.28 3.70
CA LEU A 392 17.77 16.79 3.96
C LEU A 392 17.04 17.65 5.02
N CYS A 393 17.68 18.00 6.13
CA CYS A 393 17.12 18.86 7.17
C CYS A 393 16.74 20.25 6.61
N ASN A 394 17.65 20.87 5.86
CA ASN A 394 17.41 22.16 5.20
C ASN A 394 16.23 22.08 4.21
N LEU A 395 16.11 20.97 3.47
CA LEU A 395 14.98 20.76 2.58
C LEU A 395 13.67 20.59 3.37
N MET A 396 13.66 19.82 4.45
CA MET A 396 12.47 19.62 5.27
C MET A 396 11.96 20.94 5.87
N GLU A 397 12.89 21.78 6.34
CA GLU A 397 12.55 23.11 6.85
C GLU A 397 11.95 24.01 5.76
N LYS A 398 12.54 24.03 4.54
CA LYS A 398 11.97 24.74 3.38
C LYS A 398 10.60 24.23 2.98
N LEU A 399 10.32 22.94 3.19
CA LEU A 399 9.02 22.34 2.95
C LEU A 399 8.02 22.56 4.10
N GLY A 400 8.37 23.33 5.12
CA GLY A 400 7.52 23.61 6.28
C GLY A 400 7.30 22.39 7.18
N SER A 401 8.19 21.40 7.11
CA SER A 401 8.13 20.16 7.89
C SER A 401 9.05 20.26 9.11
N SER A 402 8.59 19.73 10.24
CA SER A 402 9.41 19.58 11.44
C SER A 402 10.23 18.29 11.38
N TRP A 403 11.41 18.27 11.97
CA TRP A 403 12.27 17.09 11.99
C TRP A 403 13.02 16.95 13.32
N LYS A 404 13.39 15.72 13.66
CA LYS A 404 14.16 15.37 14.85
C LYS A 404 15.17 14.28 14.52
N VAL A 405 16.44 14.55 14.77
CA VAL A 405 17.51 13.55 14.67
C VAL A 405 17.55 12.76 15.98
N HIS A 406 17.49 11.43 15.89
CA HIS A 406 17.54 10.56 17.08
C HIS A 406 18.95 10.05 17.33
N THR A 407 19.57 9.53 16.27
CA THR A 407 20.96 9.09 16.22
C THR A 407 21.54 9.60 14.89
N PRO A 408 22.87 9.72 14.77
CA PRO A 408 23.49 9.98 13.46
C PRO A 408 22.94 9.00 12.43
N GLY A 409 22.56 9.50 11.26
CA GLY A 409 21.96 8.76 10.16
C GLY A 409 20.45 8.59 10.24
N VAL A 410 19.76 8.93 11.33
CA VAL A 410 18.31 8.67 11.50
C VAL A 410 17.53 9.92 11.87
N ILE A 411 16.68 10.35 10.94
CA ILE A 411 15.88 11.58 11.03
C ILE A 411 14.40 11.23 11.02
N THR A 412 13.66 11.58 12.07
CA THR A 412 12.19 11.52 12.06
C THR A 412 11.64 12.84 11.53
N ILE A 413 10.79 12.78 10.51
CA ILE A 413 10.18 13.93 9.86
C ILE A 413 8.68 13.91 10.14
N THR A 414 8.14 15.03 10.60
CA THR A 414 6.72 15.24 10.90
C THR A 414 6.19 16.41 10.09
N THR A 415 5.16 16.14 9.29
CA THR A 415 4.54 17.09 8.38
C THR A 415 3.03 16.81 8.26
N VAL A 416 2.36 17.51 7.34
CA VAL A 416 0.95 17.28 6.99
C VAL A 416 0.82 16.97 5.50
N ASP A 417 -0.15 16.12 5.16
CA ASP A 417 -0.51 15.86 3.78
C ASP A 417 -1.39 16.98 3.19
N ARG A 418 -1.78 16.85 1.91
CA ARG A 418 -2.61 17.86 1.22
C ARG A 418 -4.01 18.03 1.84
N ARG A 419 -4.44 17.08 2.65
CA ARG A 419 -5.71 17.06 3.38
C ARG A 419 -5.56 17.55 4.81
N LYS A 420 -4.38 18.12 5.15
CA LYS A 420 -4.00 18.58 6.49
C LYS A 420 -3.96 17.47 7.54
N MET A 421 -3.85 16.21 7.10
CA MET A 421 -3.71 15.07 8.00
C MET A 421 -2.24 14.84 8.33
N GLN A 422 -1.96 14.45 9.57
CA GLN A 422 -0.59 14.24 10.05
C GLN A 422 0.11 13.11 9.28
N LEU A 423 1.33 13.39 8.83
CA LEU A 423 2.22 12.45 8.15
C LEU A 423 3.57 12.42 8.88
N ILE A 424 3.99 11.24 9.32
CA ILE A 424 5.26 11.02 10.04
C ILE A 424 6.03 9.91 9.34
N PHE A 425 7.28 10.15 9.02
CA PHE A 425 8.15 9.16 8.40
C PHE A 425 9.58 9.33 8.87
N LYS A 426 10.37 8.26 8.85
CA LYS A 426 11.79 8.28 9.15
C LYS A 426 12.60 8.29 7.86
N SER A 427 13.69 9.04 7.85
CA SER A 427 14.73 8.96 6.84
C SER A 427 15.99 8.38 7.47
N SER A 428 16.58 7.41 6.78
CA SER A 428 17.87 6.82 7.10
C SER A 428 18.89 7.22 6.05
N VAL A 429 19.99 7.82 6.49
CA VAL A 429 21.12 8.25 5.67
C VAL A 429 22.28 7.30 5.94
N ILE A 430 22.67 6.53 4.92
CA ILE A 430 23.56 5.39 5.15
C ILE A 430 24.69 5.39 4.13
N ASP A 431 25.93 5.24 4.62
CA ASP A 431 27.10 5.07 3.77
C ASP A 431 27.17 3.64 3.22
N MET A 432 27.42 3.53 1.92
CA MET A 432 27.49 2.27 1.18
C MET A 432 28.65 2.33 0.18
N ASP A 433 29.82 1.83 0.58
CA ASP A 433 31.01 1.70 -0.28
C ASP A 433 31.32 2.97 -1.10
N GLY A 434 31.34 4.13 -0.43
CA GLY A 434 31.65 5.42 -1.05
C GLY A 434 30.48 6.12 -1.74
N LYS A 435 29.25 5.63 -1.55
CA LYS A 435 28.00 6.30 -1.95
C LYS A 435 27.07 6.40 -0.76
N THR A 436 26.29 7.48 -0.66
CA THR A 436 25.29 7.60 0.40
C THR A 436 23.91 7.22 -0.13
N LEU A 437 23.19 6.38 0.60
CA LEU A 437 21.81 5.98 0.31
C LEU A 437 20.86 6.70 1.27
N LEU A 438 19.84 7.35 0.70
CA LEU A 438 18.72 7.88 1.45
C LEU A 438 17.53 6.91 1.37
N ASP A 439 17.03 6.46 2.51
CA ASP A 439 15.92 5.51 2.65
C ASP A 439 14.81 6.10 3.51
N PHE A 440 13.57 6.10 3.00
CA PHE A 440 12.44 6.73 3.66
C PHE A 440 11.39 5.68 4.06
N ARG A 441 10.90 5.78 5.30
CA ARG A 441 9.97 4.85 5.94
C ARG A 441 8.75 5.56 6.47
N LEU A 442 7.56 5.25 5.96
CA LEU A 442 6.34 5.74 6.57
C LEU A 442 6.19 5.16 7.98
N SER A 443 5.98 6.04 8.97
CA SER A 443 5.67 5.64 10.34
C SER A 443 4.19 5.85 10.65
N LYS A 444 3.59 6.93 10.15
CA LYS A 444 2.19 7.27 10.36
C LYS A 444 1.65 8.12 9.21
N GLY A 445 0.41 7.84 8.79
CA GLY A 445 -0.33 8.64 7.81
C GLY A 445 -0.59 7.85 6.54
N CYS A 446 -0.90 8.55 5.45
CA CYS A 446 -1.28 7.93 4.18
C CYS A 446 -0.05 7.55 3.35
N GLY A 447 0.05 6.27 2.99
CA GLY A 447 1.09 5.74 2.10
C GLY A 447 1.29 6.58 0.84
N LEU A 448 0.22 6.82 0.08
CA LEU A 448 0.34 7.48 -1.23
C LEU A 448 0.75 8.95 -1.10
N GLU A 449 0.29 9.66 -0.07
CA GLU A 449 0.74 11.03 0.18
C GLU A 449 2.23 11.05 0.59
N PHE A 450 2.67 10.06 1.38
CA PHE A 450 4.08 9.86 1.68
C PHE A 450 4.92 9.62 0.41
N LYS A 451 4.47 8.75 -0.50
CA LYS A 451 5.19 8.53 -1.76
C LYS A 451 5.26 9.79 -2.63
N ARG A 452 4.20 10.59 -2.70
CA ARG A 452 4.24 11.89 -3.42
C ARG A 452 5.23 12.85 -2.80
N LEU A 453 5.24 12.96 -1.47
CA LEU A 453 6.22 13.77 -0.76
C LEU A 453 7.64 13.25 -1.01
N PHE A 454 7.86 11.94 -0.98
CA PHE A 454 9.13 11.32 -1.32
C PHE A 454 9.59 11.69 -2.74
N LEU A 455 8.69 11.64 -3.74
CA LEU A 455 9.03 12.04 -5.12
C LEU A 455 9.38 13.53 -5.19
N LYS A 456 8.68 14.39 -4.44
CA LYS A 456 9.00 15.82 -4.32
C LYS A 456 10.38 16.03 -3.69
N ILE A 457 10.71 15.28 -2.63
CA ILE A 457 12.02 15.31 -1.97
C ILE A 457 13.12 14.91 -2.96
N ARG A 458 12.96 13.76 -3.62
CA ARG A 458 13.92 13.25 -4.61
C ARG A 458 14.15 14.27 -5.74
N THR A 459 13.09 14.92 -6.20
CA THR A 459 13.17 15.93 -7.26
C THR A 459 13.92 17.18 -6.79
N ALA A 460 13.64 17.65 -5.57
CA ALA A 460 14.32 18.79 -4.96
C ALA A 460 15.81 18.52 -4.69
N LEU A 461 16.19 17.26 -4.46
CA LEU A 461 17.58 16.84 -4.30
C LEU A 461 18.25 16.41 -5.61
N GLY A 462 17.65 16.71 -6.77
CA GLY A 462 18.08 16.23 -8.09
C GLY A 462 19.56 16.46 -8.42
N ASP A 463 20.16 17.53 -7.93
CA ASP A 463 21.58 17.86 -8.15
C ASP A 463 22.54 16.96 -7.36
N ALA A 464 22.11 16.51 -6.18
CA ALA A 464 22.86 15.60 -5.32
C ALA A 464 22.62 14.13 -5.70
N VAL A 465 21.50 13.81 -6.37
CA VAL A 465 21.12 12.43 -6.71
C VAL A 465 22.10 11.81 -7.72
N LEU A 466 22.58 10.61 -7.40
CA LEU A 466 23.42 9.82 -8.30
C LEU A 466 22.57 9.26 -9.46
N LYS A 467 22.74 9.84 -10.64
CA LYS A 467 22.23 9.30 -11.91
C LYS A 467 23.20 8.23 -12.43
N GLY A 468 22.84 6.96 -12.36
CA GLY A 468 23.63 5.81 -12.83
C GLY A 468 22.74 4.58 -13.03
N PRO A 469 23.23 3.40 -13.46
CA PRO A 469 22.38 2.24 -13.82
C PRO A 469 21.61 1.62 -12.64
N VAL A 470 21.74 2.19 -11.42
CA VAL A 470 20.85 1.96 -10.28
C VAL A 470 19.57 2.83 -10.39
N MET A 471 19.39 3.49 -11.53
CA MET A 471 18.18 4.19 -11.93
C MET A 471 17.08 3.19 -12.19
N TRP A 472 16.08 3.16 -11.32
CA TRP A 472 14.75 2.69 -11.68
C TRP A 472 14.23 3.60 -12.80
N PRO A 473 14.05 3.10 -14.04
CA PRO A 473 13.31 3.84 -15.03
C PRO A 473 11.87 3.92 -14.53
N ILE A 474 11.37 5.14 -14.33
CA ILE A 474 9.94 5.40 -14.42
C ILE A 474 9.52 4.83 -15.79
N ALA A 475 8.85 3.69 -15.77
CA ALA A 475 8.27 3.03 -16.93
C ALA A 475 9.13 3.01 -18.20
N ILE A 476 10.18 2.16 -18.27
CA ILE A 476 10.69 1.74 -19.57
C ILE A 476 10.97 0.23 -19.55
N ALA A 477 10.02 -0.52 -20.08
CA ALA A 477 10.28 -1.83 -20.66
C ALA A 477 10.85 -1.60 -22.08
N THR A 478 12.17 -1.58 -22.23
CA THR A 478 12.81 -1.76 -23.54
C THR A 478 14.14 -2.49 -23.38
N ASN A 479 14.16 -3.77 -23.75
CA ASN A 479 15.37 -4.42 -24.24
C ASN A 479 15.60 -3.90 -25.66
N SER A 480 16.49 -2.93 -25.81
CA SER A 480 17.01 -2.46 -27.09
C SER A 480 18.05 -1.37 -26.80
N VAL A 481 19.31 -1.33 -27.26
CA VAL A 481 20.23 -2.00 -28.22
C VAL A 481 21.60 -1.27 -27.98
N PRO A 482 22.79 -1.66 -28.50
CA PRO A 482 23.26 -2.92 -29.08
C PRO A 482 24.16 -3.74 -28.13
#